data_AF-A0A4V1TZA6-F1
#
_entry.id   AF-A0A4V1TZA6-F1
#
_cell.length_a   1.000
_cell.length_b   1.000
_cell.length_c   1.000
_cell.angle_alpha   90.00
_cell.angle_beta   90.00
_cell.angle_gamma   90.00
#
_symmetry.space_group_name_H-M   'P 1'
#
loop_
_entity.id
_entity.type
_entity.pdbx_description
1 polymer ?
#
loop_
_entity_poly.entity_id
_entity_poly.type
_entity_poly.pdbx_seq_one_letter_code
_entity_poly.pdbx_strand_id
1 'polypeptide(L)'
;MRRADRLFHIIQLVRGRRLTTAAWLAQRLEVSERTIYRDVADLQVQGVPLEGEAGVGYRLGAGFDLPPMMFTQDEAKALVASVRISQAWLDPALGQSAQDALGKILSVLPVDARVAAEALAVYAPYAGLPDGAQRTLQTLREAV
;
A
#
# COMPACT_ATOMS: atom_id res chain seq x y z
N MET A 1 -5.03 -19.99 -6.61
CA MET A 1 -3.96 -19.42 -5.76
C MET A 1 -3.28 -20.54 -4.96
N ARG A 2 -1.94 -20.56 -4.86
CA ARG A 2 -1.25 -21.55 -4.02
C ARG A 2 -1.48 -21.21 -2.55
N ARG A 3 -1.44 -22.21 -1.67
CA ARG A 3 -1.69 -22.00 -0.23
C ARG A 3 -0.68 -21.05 0.40
N ALA A 4 0.60 -21.16 0.05
CA ALA A 4 1.65 -20.27 0.54
C ALA A 4 1.37 -18.78 0.21
N ASP A 5 1.00 -18.49 -1.04
CA ASP A 5 0.62 -17.14 -1.48
C ASP A 5 -0.54 -16.60 -0.65
N ARG A 6 -1.57 -17.43 -0.43
CA ARG A 6 -2.75 -17.04 0.35
C ARG A 6 -2.41 -16.73 1.81
N LEU A 7 -1.59 -17.56 2.45
CA LEU A 7 -1.13 -17.33 3.82
C LEU A 7 -0.38 -16.02 3.94
N PHE A 8 0.51 -15.73 2.99
CA PHE A 8 1.21 -14.45 2.92
C PHE A 8 0.25 -13.27 2.76
N HIS A 9 -0.71 -13.35 1.83
CA HIS A 9 -1.71 -12.30 1.64
C HIS A 9 -2.57 -12.06 2.89
N ILE A 10 -2.97 -13.11 3.63
CA ILE A 10 -3.69 -12.95 4.90
C ILE A 10 -2.89 -12.12 5.89
N ILE A 11 -1.60 -12.43 6.09
CA ILE A 11 -0.72 -11.66 6.98
C ILE A 11 -0.68 -10.19 6.54
N GLN A 12 -0.50 -9.92 5.24
CA GLN A 12 -0.39 -8.54 4.75
C GLN A 12 -1.68 -7.75 4.96
N LEU A 13 -2.82 -8.37 4.69
CA LEU A 13 -4.13 -7.77 4.84
C LEU A 13 -4.49 -7.48 6.30
N VAL A 14 -4.00 -8.30 7.24
CA VAL A 14 -4.18 -8.07 8.68
C VAL A 14 -3.20 -7.02 9.21
N ARG A 15 -1.94 -7.00 8.73
CA ARG A 15 -0.91 -6.03 9.16
C ARG A 15 -1.33 -4.58 8.92
N GLY A 16 -1.95 -4.29 7.78
CA GLY A 16 -2.33 -2.92 7.39
C GLY A 16 -3.54 -2.35 8.13
N ARG A 17 -4.17 -3.10 9.05
CA ARG A 17 -5.47 -2.74 9.65
C ARG A 17 -5.50 -3.01 11.14
N ARG A 18 -6.32 -2.24 11.86
CA ARG A 18 -6.54 -2.42 13.31
C ARG A 18 -7.29 -3.72 13.64
N LEU A 19 -8.23 -4.12 12.79
CA LEU A 19 -9.05 -5.32 12.92
C LEU A 19 -9.59 -5.73 11.54
N THR A 20 -9.51 -7.01 11.20
CA THR A 20 -9.94 -7.55 9.90
C THR A 20 -10.76 -8.81 10.08
N THR A 21 -12.01 -8.83 9.61
CA THR A 21 -12.90 -10.00 9.76
C THR A 21 -12.60 -11.11 8.76
N ALA A 22 -12.98 -12.35 9.11
CA ALA A 22 -12.83 -13.49 8.21
C ALA A 22 -13.64 -13.33 6.91
N ALA A 23 -14.85 -12.77 7.00
CA ALA A 23 -15.70 -12.46 5.86
C ALA A 23 -15.03 -11.49 4.88
N TRP A 24 -14.35 -10.45 5.39
CA TRP A 24 -13.65 -9.49 4.54
C TRP A 24 -12.43 -10.12 3.84
N LEU A 25 -11.66 -10.94 4.55
CA LEU A 25 -10.55 -11.69 3.96
C LEU A 25 -11.03 -12.68 2.90
N ALA A 26 -12.12 -13.40 3.18
CA ALA A 26 -12.75 -14.34 2.28
C ALA A 26 -13.17 -13.67 0.97
N GLN A 27 -13.82 -12.50 1.05
CA GLN A 27 -14.21 -11.72 -0.11
C GLN A 27 -12.99 -11.23 -0.91
N ARG A 28 -11.94 -10.74 -0.24
CA ARG A 28 -10.76 -10.16 -0.91
C ARG A 28 -9.87 -11.22 -1.57
N LEU A 29 -9.85 -12.42 -1.01
CA LEU A 29 -9.03 -13.55 -1.48
C LEU A 29 -9.84 -14.56 -2.32
N GLU A 30 -11.13 -14.29 -2.53
CA GLU A 30 -12.06 -15.14 -3.29
C GLU A 30 -12.10 -16.60 -2.79
N VAL A 31 -12.16 -16.77 -1.47
CA VAL A 31 -12.26 -18.07 -0.79
C VAL A 31 -13.39 -18.07 0.23
N SER A 32 -13.72 -19.23 0.78
CA SER A 32 -14.71 -19.33 1.86
C SER A 32 -14.14 -18.89 3.22
N GLU A 33 -14.99 -18.40 4.12
CA GLU A 33 -14.59 -18.09 5.50
C GLU A 33 -13.97 -19.29 6.22
N ARG A 34 -14.48 -20.51 5.99
CA ARG A 34 -13.88 -21.75 6.52
C ARG A 34 -12.41 -21.91 6.12
N THR A 35 -12.05 -21.50 4.90
CA THR A 35 -10.66 -21.53 4.42
C THR A 35 -9.82 -20.52 5.18
N ILE A 36 -10.34 -19.30 5.40
CA ILE A 36 -9.67 -18.27 6.20
C ILE A 36 -9.46 -18.74 7.65
N TYR A 37 -10.49 -19.29 8.30
CA TYR A 37 -10.37 -19.81 9.66
C TYR A 37 -9.26 -20.85 9.78
N ARG A 38 -9.20 -21.79 8.82
CA ARG A 38 -8.15 -22.82 8.79
C ARG A 38 -6.76 -22.22 8.58
N ASP A 39 -6.62 -21.33 7.60
CA ASP A 39 -5.33 -20.73 7.26
C ASP A 39 -4.82 -19.81 8.39
N VAL A 40 -5.70 -19.08 9.08
CA VAL A 40 -5.32 -18.30 10.27
C VAL A 40 -4.87 -19.20 11.41
N ALA A 41 -5.56 -20.32 11.66
CA ALA A 41 -5.12 -21.30 12.66
C ALA A 41 -3.74 -21.89 12.29
N ASP A 42 -3.51 -22.20 11.02
CA ASP A 42 -2.22 -22.70 10.53
C ASP A 42 -1.11 -21.64 10.72
N LEU A 43 -1.40 -20.36 10.50
CA LEU A 43 -0.47 -19.24 10.75
C LEU A 43 -0.14 -19.08 12.24
N GLN A 44 -1.14 -19.20 13.12
CA GLN A 44 -0.95 -19.15 14.57
C GLN A 44 -0.03 -20.29 15.05
N VAL A 45 -0.23 -21.51 14.53
CA VAL A 45 0.63 -22.66 14.83
C VAL A 45 2.06 -22.44 14.36
N GLN A 46 2.26 -21.72 13.25
CA GLN A 46 3.59 -21.35 12.73
C GLN A 46 4.25 -20.19 13.50
N GLY A 47 3.63 -19.68 14.56
CA GLY A 47 4.17 -18.62 15.40
C GLY A 47 3.89 -17.20 14.91
N VAL A 48 3.01 -17.02 13.93
CA VAL A 48 2.52 -15.68 13.56
C VAL A 48 1.56 -15.21 14.65
N PRO A 49 1.80 -14.06 15.31
CA PRO A 49 0.97 -13.58 16.41
C PRO A 49 -0.30 -12.93 15.84
N LEU A 50 -1.19 -13.73 15.26
CA LEU A 50 -2.53 -13.31 14.90
C LEU A 50 -3.41 -13.48 16.13
N GLU A 51 -3.88 -12.35 16.66
CA GLU A 51 -4.84 -12.30 17.76
C GLU A 51 -6.25 -12.12 17.18
N GLY A 52 -7.22 -12.83 17.71
CA GLY A 52 -8.61 -12.71 17.26
C GLY A 52 -9.39 -14.01 17.37
N GLU A 53 -10.71 -13.86 17.44
CA GLU A 53 -11.65 -14.97 17.51
C GLU A 53 -12.62 -14.96 16.32
N ALA A 54 -13.19 -16.12 16.03
CA ALA A 54 -14.18 -16.26 14.97
C ALA A 54 -15.38 -15.33 15.22
N GLY A 55 -15.77 -14.57 14.20
CA GLY A 55 -16.84 -13.58 14.29
C GLY A 55 -16.45 -12.21 14.87
N VAL A 56 -15.31 -12.09 15.58
CA VAL A 56 -14.81 -10.80 16.09
C VAL A 56 -13.82 -10.16 15.10
N GLY A 57 -12.96 -10.99 14.50
CA GLY A 57 -11.93 -10.57 13.54
C GLY A 57 -10.51 -10.69 14.09
N TYR A 58 -9.55 -10.48 13.20
CA TYR A 58 -8.12 -10.72 13.42
C TYR A 58 -7.31 -9.44 13.41
N ARG A 59 -6.27 -9.39 14.23
CA ARG A 59 -5.26 -8.35 14.27
C ARG A 59 -3.88 -8.97 14.45
N LEU A 60 -2.84 -8.25 14.05
CA LEU A 60 -1.46 -8.62 14.38
C LEU A 60 -1.17 -8.17 15.82
N GLY A 61 -0.60 -9.06 16.63
CA GLY A 61 -0.12 -8.76 17.97
C GLY A 61 0.99 -7.71 17.95
N ALA A 62 1.04 -6.88 18.99
CA ALA A 62 2.03 -5.82 19.12
C ALA A 62 3.46 -6.39 19.17
N GLY A 63 4.40 -5.77 18.46
CA GLY A 63 5.82 -6.17 18.48
C GLY A 63 6.24 -7.22 17.44
N PHE A 64 5.34 -7.65 16.55
CA PHE A 64 5.72 -8.47 15.41
C PHE A 64 6.21 -7.60 14.25
N ASP A 65 7.52 -7.42 14.17
CA ASP A 65 8.16 -6.66 13.11
C ASP A 65 8.44 -7.55 11.91
N LEU A 66 7.41 -7.78 11.08
CA LEU A 66 7.59 -8.37 9.77
C LEU A 66 8.54 -7.48 8.95
N PRO A 67 9.45 -8.04 8.14
CA PRO A 67 10.28 -7.26 7.24
C PRO A 67 9.45 -6.22 6.47
N PRO A 68 9.99 -5.02 6.20
CA PRO A 68 9.29 -4.02 5.40
C PRO A 68 8.86 -4.65 4.07
N MET A 69 7.59 -4.45 3.70
CA MET A 69 7.06 -4.96 2.44
C MET A 69 7.85 -4.33 1.29
N MET A 70 8.44 -5.18 0.46
CA MET A 70 8.95 -4.73 -0.84
C MET A 70 7.75 -4.51 -1.76
N PHE A 71 7.73 -3.37 -2.46
CA PHE A 71 6.74 -3.15 -3.51
C PHE A 71 6.97 -4.14 -4.65
N THR A 72 5.87 -4.67 -5.18
CA THR A 72 5.90 -5.36 -6.47
C THR A 72 6.21 -4.38 -7.60
N GLN A 73 6.60 -4.90 -8.75
CA GLN A 73 6.88 -4.09 -9.94
C GLN A 73 5.67 -3.22 -10.34
N ASP A 74 4.46 -3.77 -10.24
CA ASP A 74 3.24 -3.07 -10.62
C ASP A 74 2.80 -2.03 -9.59
N GLU A 75 3.00 -2.29 -8.30
CA GLU A 75 2.79 -1.28 -7.24
C GLU A 75 3.77 -0.11 -7.37
N ALA A 76 5.04 -0.38 -7.69
CA ALA A 76 6.04 0.65 -7.91
C ALA A 76 5.70 1.53 -9.13
N LYS A 77 5.27 0.90 -10.24
CA LYS A 77 4.74 1.62 -11.42
C LYS A 77 3.54 2.48 -11.07
N ALA A 78 2.57 1.94 -10.33
CA ALA A 78 1.37 2.66 -9.93
C ALA A 78 1.71 3.90 -9.08
N LEU A 79 2.65 3.78 -8.14
CA LEU A 79 3.11 4.90 -7.32
C LEU A 79 3.80 5.99 -8.15
N VAL A 80 4.70 5.62 -9.06
CA VAL A 80 5.36 6.57 -9.97
C VAL A 80 4.31 7.30 -10.82
N ALA A 81 3.34 6.56 -11.36
CA ALA A 81 2.24 7.15 -12.13
C ALA A 81 1.43 8.15 -11.30
N SER A 82 1.03 7.77 -10.08
CA SER A 82 0.25 8.62 -9.19
C SER A 82 0.97 9.92 -8.86
N VAL A 83 2.26 9.85 -8.51
CA VAL A 83 3.05 11.06 -8.23
C VAL A 83 3.15 11.93 -9.48
N ARG A 84 3.49 11.37 -10.65
CA ARG A 84 3.62 12.14 -11.90
C ARG A 84 2.32 12.81 -12.34
N ILE A 85 1.18 12.10 -12.23
CA ILE A 85 -0.14 12.66 -12.55
C ILE A 85 -0.50 13.77 -11.56
N SER A 86 -0.20 13.58 -10.27
CA SER A 86 -0.55 14.54 -9.23
C SER A 86 0.19 15.88 -9.37
N GLN A 87 1.38 15.90 -10.00
CA GLN A 87 2.19 17.12 -10.14
C GLN A 87 1.42 18.30 -10.77
N ALA A 88 0.48 18.04 -11.68
CA ALA A 88 -0.33 19.08 -12.31
C ALA A 88 -1.34 19.75 -11.34
N TRP A 89 -1.58 19.16 -10.18
CA TRP A 89 -2.64 19.53 -9.22
C TRP A 89 -2.11 19.90 -7.83
N LEU A 90 -0.82 19.71 -7.57
CA LEU A 90 -0.19 20.03 -6.29
C LEU A 90 0.31 21.47 -6.27
N ASP A 91 0.33 22.09 -5.09
CA ASP A 91 1.09 23.32 -4.90
C ASP A 91 2.60 23.05 -5.03
N PRO A 92 3.43 24.05 -5.39
CA PRO A 92 4.85 23.83 -5.69
C PRO A 92 5.63 23.13 -4.57
N ALA A 93 5.37 23.49 -3.31
CA ALA A 93 6.09 22.92 -2.16
C ALA A 93 5.68 21.46 -1.91
N LEU A 94 4.38 21.15 -2.06
CA LEU A 94 3.89 19.78 -1.96
C LEU A 94 4.32 18.91 -3.15
N GLY A 95 4.35 19.49 -4.36
CA GLY A 95 4.87 18.85 -5.57
C GLY A 95 6.33 18.43 -5.42
N GLN A 96 7.18 19.31 -4.87
CA GLN A 96 8.57 19.00 -4.56
C GLN A 96 8.68 17.90 -3.49
N SER A 97 7.92 18.01 -2.41
CA SER A 97 7.92 16.99 -1.34
C SER A 97 7.50 15.60 -1.87
N ALA A 98 6.56 15.56 -2.83
CA ALA A 98 6.15 14.33 -3.48
C ALA A 98 7.25 13.71 -4.36
N GLN A 99 8.04 14.54 -5.06
CA GLN A 99 9.21 14.06 -5.82
C GLN A 99 10.30 13.50 -4.90
N ASP A 100 10.61 14.20 -3.81
CA ASP A 100 11.61 13.76 -2.85
C ASP A 100 11.20 12.44 -2.18
N ALA A 101 9.92 12.29 -1.82
CA ALA A 101 9.37 11.05 -1.30
C ALA A 101 9.45 9.92 -2.33
N LEU A 102 9.14 10.18 -3.60
CA LEU A 102 9.26 9.19 -4.66
C LEU A 102 10.70 8.72 -4.82
N GLY A 103 11.69 9.62 -4.79
CA GLY A 103 13.11 9.28 -4.84
C GLY A 103 13.53 8.33 -3.71
N LYS A 104 13.06 8.59 -2.48
CA LYS A 104 13.31 7.70 -1.33
C LYS A 104 12.68 6.33 -1.52
N ILE A 105 11.44 6.27 -2.03
CA ILE A 105 10.75 5.00 -2.33
C ILE A 105 11.53 4.21 -3.40
N LEU A 106 11.92 4.83 -4.51
CA LEU A 106 12.69 4.18 -5.57
C LEU A 106 14.05 3.66 -5.07
N SER A 107 14.66 4.33 -4.08
CA SER A 107 15.95 3.92 -3.51
C SER A 107 15.91 2.59 -2.73
N VAL A 108 14.75 2.22 -2.19
CA VAL A 108 14.57 0.96 -1.43
C VAL A 108 14.01 -0.18 -2.28
N LEU A 109 13.72 0.06 -3.56
CA LEU A 109 13.22 -0.96 -4.47
C LEU A 109 14.36 -1.88 -4.97
N PRO A 110 14.06 -3.17 -5.20
CA PRO A 110 14.91 -4.05 -6.00
C PRO A 110 15.15 -3.44 -7.39
N VAL A 111 16.35 -3.69 -7.97
CA VAL A 111 16.79 -3.08 -9.24
C VAL A 111 15.77 -3.24 -10.36
N ASP A 112 15.23 -4.45 -10.54
CA ASP A 112 14.27 -4.74 -11.62
C ASP A 112 12.94 -4.00 -11.45
N ALA A 113 12.51 -3.79 -10.19
CA ALA A 113 11.31 -3.03 -9.88
C ALA A 113 11.53 -1.52 -10.10
N ARG A 114 12.71 -1.01 -9.70
CA ARG A 114 13.10 0.40 -9.92
C ARG A 114 13.15 0.73 -11.41
N VAL A 115 13.86 -0.07 -12.21
CA VAL A 115 14.01 0.15 -13.66
C VAL A 115 12.65 0.17 -14.34
N ALA A 116 11.76 -0.77 -14.00
CA ALA A 116 10.43 -0.83 -14.59
C ALA A 116 9.51 0.31 -14.15
N ALA A 117 9.65 0.81 -12.92
CA ALA A 117 8.92 1.97 -12.43
C ALA A 117 9.41 3.27 -13.10
N GLU A 118 10.71 3.43 -13.31
CA GLU A 118 11.31 4.58 -14.00
C GLU A 118 10.94 4.62 -15.49
N ALA A 119 10.95 3.47 -16.15
CA ALA A 119 10.61 3.29 -17.56
C ALA A 119 9.12 3.55 -17.88
N LEU A 120 8.27 3.68 -16.86
CA LEU A 120 6.85 3.95 -17.05
C LEU A 120 6.66 5.35 -17.63
N ALA A 121 6.39 5.44 -18.93
CA ALA A 121 6.07 6.69 -19.61
C ALA A 121 4.60 7.09 -19.35
N VAL A 122 4.29 7.53 -18.12
CA VAL A 122 2.99 8.16 -17.85
C VAL A 122 3.01 9.56 -18.44
N TYR A 123 2.31 9.73 -19.55
CA TYR A 123 1.99 11.03 -20.12
C TYR A 123 0.75 11.59 -19.41
N ALA A 124 0.96 12.44 -18.41
CA ALA A 124 -0.16 13.15 -17.78
C ALA A 124 -0.58 14.29 -18.72
N PRO A 125 -1.83 14.31 -19.25
CA PRO A 125 -2.28 15.42 -20.08
C PRO A 125 -2.24 16.71 -19.25
N TYR A 126 -1.61 17.73 -19.81
CA TYR A 126 -1.34 19.01 -19.17
C TYR A 126 -2.63 19.85 -19.11
N ALA A 127 -3.56 19.48 -18.23
CA ALA A 127 -4.64 20.34 -17.77
C ALA A 127 -4.42 20.59 -16.27
N GLY A 128 -3.27 21.19 -15.94
CA GLY A 128 -2.93 21.53 -14.56
C GLY A 128 -3.72 22.72 -14.04
N LEU A 129 -3.63 22.96 -12.73
CA LEU A 129 -4.26 24.10 -12.09
C LEU A 129 -3.61 25.42 -12.54
N PRO A 130 -4.39 26.50 -12.76
CA PRO A 130 -3.83 27.84 -12.98
C PRO A 130 -2.91 28.26 -11.82
N ASP A 131 -1.85 29.02 -12.11
CA ASP A 131 -0.85 29.44 -11.11
C ASP A 131 -1.45 30.14 -9.87
N GLY A 132 -2.56 30.87 -10.04
CA GLY A 132 -3.28 31.49 -8.94
C GLY A 132 -3.97 30.49 -8.01
N ALA A 133 -4.49 29.39 -8.56
CA ALA A 133 -5.09 28.32 -7.77
C ALA A 133 -4.04 27.54 -6.98
N GLN A 134 -2.86 27.27 -7.58
CA GLN A 134 -1.77 26.60 -6.87
C GLN A 134 -1.28 27.38 -5.65
N ARG A 135 -1.09 28.71 -5.79
CA ARG A 135 -0.72 29.58 -4.66
C ARG A 135 -1.78 29.61 -3.57
N THR A 136 -3.06 29.64 -3.96
CA THR A 136 -4.17 29.62 -3.00
C THR A 136 -4.19 28.32 -2.20
N LEU A 137 -3.97 27.18 -2.87
CA LEU A 137 -3.85 25.87 -2.20
C LEU A 137 -2.69 25.81 -1.23
N GLN A 138 -1.53 26.40 -1.58
CA GLN A 138 -0.39 26.49 -0.67
C GLN A 138 -0.77 27.23 0.62
N THR A 139 -1.36 28.42 0.50
CA THR A 139 -1.79 29.22 1.66
C THR A 139 -2.80 28.46 2.53
N LEU A 140 -3.76 27.76 1.92
CA LEU A 140 -4.73 26.95 2.66
C LEU A 140 -4.06 25.80 3.41
N ARG A 141 -3.09 25.12 2.79
CA ARG A 141 -2.37 24.00 3.41
C ARG A 141 -1.50 24.46 4.59
N GLU A 142 -0.87 25.63 4.49
CA GLU A 142 -0.03 26.19 5.55
C GLU A 142 -0.84 26.78 6.73
N ALA A 143 -2.15 27.01 6.54
CA ALA A 143 -3.04 27.57 7.54
C ALA A 143 -3.75 26.54 8.44
N VAL A 144 -3.58 25.23 8.18
CA VAL A 144 -4.12 24.11 8.98
C VAL A 144 -3.02 23.51 9.85
#